data_AF-A0A3B9BZL2-F1
#
_entry.id   AF-A0A3B9BZL2-F1
#
_cell.length_a   1.000
_cell.length_b   1.000
_cell.length_c   1.000
_cell.angle_alpha   90.00
_cell.angle_beta   90.00
_cell.angle_gamma   90.00
#
_symmetry.space_group_name_H-M   'P 1'
#
loop_
_entity.id
_entity.type
_entity.pdbx_description
1 polymer ?
#
loop_
_entity_poly.entity_id
_entity_poly.type
_entity_poly.pdbx_seq_one_letter_code
_entity_poly.pdbx_strand_id
1 'polypeptide(L)'
;MKNFLIWLGAFTGFFPVIHGRAQNTHQFPAIEYVENQGQWDGPFRFKALTSRGDLYVRNGGFTVVVSDGSNREKIHAYKHGESTQVPELKYFAYEMNFLGASMEADFTQSKKEKHFYNYYLGKDPSRWKSMIYTARVVDRKNLYAGID
;
A
#
# COMPACT_ATOMS: atom_id res chain seq x y z
N MET A 1 7.78 -67.48 -46.06
CA MET A 1 6.40 -67.83 -45.71
C MET A 1 6.18 -67.59 -44.22
N LYS A 2 5.21 -66.73 -43.87
CA LYS A 2 4.47 -66.62 -42.60
C LYS A 2 5.24 -66.20 -41.31
N ASN A 3 5.09 -64.90 -41.00
CA ASN A 3 4.75 -64.23 -39.73
C ASN A 3 5.18 -64.85 -38.39
N PHE A 4 5.72 -64.04 -37.47
CA PHE A 4 5.06 -63.71 -36.19
C PHE A 4 5.70 -62.46 -35.56
N LEU A 5 4.88 -61.42 -35.37
CA LEU A 5 5.22 -60.14 -34.75
C LEU A 5 4.87 -60.26 -33.26
N ILE A 6 5.84 -60.09 -32.37
CA ILE A 6 5.63 -60.11 -30.91
C ILE A 6 5.29 -58.68 -30.47
N TRP A 7 4.11 -58.52 -29.89
CA TRP A 7 3.70 -57.31 -29.17
C TRP A 7 4.38 -57.28 -27.80
N LEU A 8 5.16 -56.24 -27.51
CA LEU A 8 5.56 -55.88 -26.15
C LEU A 8 4.70 -54.69 -25.71
N GLY A 9 3.76 -54.96 -24.81
CA GLY A 9 2.95 -53.94 -24.16
C GLY A 9 3.82 -53.09 -23.25
N ALA A 10 3.87 -51.77 -23.51
CA ALA A 10 4.38 -50.79 -22.58
C ALA A 10 3.20 -50.25 -21.75
N PHE A 11 3.25 -50.52 -20.45
CA PHE A 11 2.32 -50.09 -19.43
C PHE A 11 2.27 -48.55 -19.38
N THR A 12 1.15 -47.95 -19.78
CA THR A 12 0.91 -46.51 -19.59
C THR A 12 0.56 -46.27 -18.12
N GLY A 13 1.57 -45.91 -17.33
CA GLY A 13 1.38 -45.40 -15.98
C GLY A 13 0.68 -44.04 -16.03
N PHE A 14 -0.63 -44.02 -15.81
CA PHE A 14 -1.42 -42.82 -15.58
C PHE A 14 -1.03 -42.27 -14.20
N PHE A 15 -0.12 -41.30 -14.14
CA PHE A 15 0.08 -40.49 -12.93
C PHE A 15 -1.01 -39.41 -12.91
N PRO A 16 -1.98 -39.45 -11.99
CA PRO A 16 -2.86 -38.32 -11.80
C PRO A 16 -2.00 -37.16 -11.29
N VAL A 17 -1.83 -36.15 -12.14
CA VAL A 17 -1.34 -34.84 -11.70
C VAL A 17 -2.38 -34.30 -10.73
N ILE A 18 -2.13 -34.50 -9.43
CA ILE A 18 -2.85 -33.79 -8.38
C ILE A 18 -2.48 -32.32 -8.57
N HIS A 19 -3.38 -31.59 -9.20
CA HIS A 19 -3.33 -30.13 -9.21
C HIS A 19 -3.61 -29.68 -7.77
N GLY A 20 -2.55 -29.56 -6.99
CA GLY A 20 -2.61 -28.83 -5.73
C GLY A 20 -3.20 -27.47 -6.05
N ARG A 21 -4.39 -27.17 -5.51
CA ARG A 21 -4.92 -25.81 -5.56
C ARG A 21 -3.88 -24.94 -4.88
N ALA A 22 -3.18 -24.11 -5.65
CA ALA A 22 -2.38 -23.03 -5.11
C ALA A 22 -3.30 -22.27 -4.15
N GLN A 23 -2.96 -22.30 -2.86
CA GLN A 23 -3.67 -21.48 -1.90
C GLN A 23 -3.48 -20.04 -2.37
N ASN A 24 -4.57 -19.26 -2.41
CA ASN A 24 -4.51 -17.82 -2.62
C ASN A 24 -3.46 -17.25 -1.66
N THR A 25 -2.28 -16.94 -2.16
CA THR A 25 -1.35 -16.11 -1.43
C THR A 25 -2.09 -14.78 -1.26
N HIS A 26 -2.30 -14.38 -0.01
CA HIS A 26 -2.84 -13.05 0.27
C HIS A 26 -1.78 -12.04 -0.15
N GLN A 27 -1.71 -11.76 -1.45
CA GLN A 27 -0.75 -10.84 -2.03
C GLN A 27 -1.27 -9.45 -1.71
N PHE A 28 -0.67 -8.81 -0.71
CA PHE A 28 -0.95 -7.41 -0.44
C PHE A 28 -0.51 -6.57 -1.64
N PRO A 29 -1.32 -5.57 -2.05
CA PRO A 29 -0.88 -4.64 -3.08
C PRO A 29 0.44 -3.98 -2.65
N ALA A 30 1.27 -3.64 -3.63
CA ALA A 30 2.50 -2.91 -3.35
C ALA A 30 2.17 -1.60 -2.63
N ILE A 31 2.95 -1.28 -1.60
CA ILE A 31 2.82 0.01 -0.92
C ILE A 31 3.37 1.08 -1.86
N GLU A 32 2.57 2.11 -2.09
CA GLU A 32 2.94 3.27 -2.88
C GLU A 32 3.05 4.50 -1.98
N TYR A 33 4.19 5.17 -2.07
CA TYR A 33 4.45 6.44 -1.42
C TYR A 33 4.13 7.57 -2.39
N VAL A 34 3.18 8.41 -1.99
CA VAL A 34 2.78 9.62 -2.69
C VAL A 34 3.43 10.81 -1.99
N GLU A 35 4.23 11.58 -2.70
CA GLU A 35 4.83 12.80 -2.14
C GLU A 35 3.76 13.86 -1.88
N ASN A 36 3.85 14.54 -0.74
CA ASN A 36 3.05 15.71 -0.44
C ASN A 36 3.64 16.95 -1.13
N GLN A 37 3.10 17.31 -2.28
CA GLN A 37 3.42 18.50 -3.06
C GLN A 37 2.45 19.66 -2.75
N GLY A 38 1.78 19.61 -1.60
CA GLY A 38 0.79 20.59 -1.15
C GLY A 38 -0.66 20.24 -1.47
N GLN A 39 -0.93 19.04 -2.02
CA GLN A 39 -2.30 18.56 -2.20
C GLN A 39 -2.99 18.27 -0.87
N TRP A 40 -2.20 17.87 0.14
CA TRP A 40 -2.67 17.63 1.49
C TRP A 40 -2.13 18.70 2.44
N ASP A 41 -2.91 18.94 3.48
CA ASP A 41 -2.46 19.78 4.59
C ASP A 41 -1.72 18.91 5.62
N GLY A 42 -0.70 19.48 6.25
CA GLY A 42 0.03 18.86 7.36
C GLY A 42 1.54 18.66 7.12
N PRO A 43 2.31 18.48 8.20
CA PRO A 43 3.78 18.50 8.19
C PRO A 43 4.39 17.13 7.84
N PHE A 44 4.02 16.55 6.72
CA PHE A 44 4.54 15.26 6.23
C PHE A 44 5.00 15.36 4.77
N ARG A 45 5.98 14.54 4.42
CA ARG A 45 6.62 14.47 3.10
C ARG A 45 5.99 13.42 2.20
N PHE A 46 5.60 12.27 2.73
CA PHE A 46 4.97 11.20 1.95
C PHE A 46 3.78 10.62 2.69
N LYS A 47 2.74 10.26 1.93
CA LYS A 47 1.62 9.45 2.40
C LYS A 47 1.66 8.09 1.71
N ALA A 48 1.44 7.02 2.45
CA ALA A 48 1.19 5.70 1.89
C ALA A 48 -0.09 5.11 2.47
N LEU A 49 -0.99 4.68 1.60
CA LEU A 49 -2.26 4.05 1.98
C LEU A 49 -2.07 2.54 1.97
N THR A 50 -2.44 1.88 3.07
CA THR A 50 -2.42 0.41 3.14
C THR A 50 -3.77 -0.11 3.62
N SER A 51 -4.02 -1.40 3.44
CA SER A 51 -5.23 -2.04 3.97
C SER A 51 -5.31 -2.07 5.51
N ARG A 52 -4.21 -1.75 6.20
CA ARG A 52 -4.10 -1.83 7.66
C ARG A 52 -3.90 -0.48 8.34
N GLY A 53 -3.67 0.58 7.58
CA GLY A 53 -3.46 1.92 8.10
C GLY A 53 -2.78 2.85 7.12
N ASP A 54 -2.94 4.14 7.37
CA ASP A 54 -2.31 5.21 6.61
C ASP A 54 -0.97 5.56 7.26
N LEU A 55 0.10 5.53 6.48
CA LEU A 55 1.44 5.96 6.90
C LEU A 55 1.72 7.38 6.40
N TYR A 56 2.19 8.23 7.30
CA TYR A 56 2.62 9.59 7.01
C TYR A 56 4.10 9.74 7.40
N VAL A 57 4.97 9.84 6.41
CA VAL A 57 6.41 10.01 6.62
C VAL A 57 6.71 11.49 6.82
N ARG A 58 7.33 11.84 7.94
CA ARG A 58 7.69 13.21 8.34
C ARG A 58 9.20 13.39 8.35
N ASN A 59 9.66 14.65 8.37
CA ASN A 59 11.09 14.93 8.58
C ASN A 59 11.56 14.45 9.96
N GLY A 60 10.71 14.40 10.97
CA GLY A 60 11.13 13.98 12.33
C GLY A 60 10.86 12.51 12.66
N GLY A 61 10.29 11.72 11.74
CA GLY A 61 9.74 10.41 12.08
C GLY A 61 8.59 10.01 11.18
N PHE A 62 7.63 9.24 11.70
CA PHE A 62 6.42 8.91 10.95
C PHE A 62 5.22 8.75 11.86
N THR A 63 4.03 8.78 11.26
CA THR A 63 2.76 8.53 11.95
C THR A 63 2.02 7.42 11.22
N VAL A 64 1.51 6.44 11.96
CA VAL A 64 0.64 5.38 11.43
C VAL A 64 -0.76 5.59 12.00
N VAL A 65 -1.75 5.79 11.14
CA VAL A 65 -3.15 5.94 11.52
C VAL A 65 -3.90 4.66 11.19
N VAL A 66 -4.51 4.04 12.20
CA VAL A 66 -5.28 2.81 12.08
C VAL A 66 -6.76 3.10 12.35
N SER A 67 -7.64 2.59 11.50
CA SER A 67 -9.09 2.69 11.68
C SER A 67 -9.59 1.61 12.62
N ASP A 68 -10.50 1.97 13.51
CA ASP A 68 -11.31 0.98 14.23
C ASP A 68 -12.15 0.17 13.23
N GLY A 69 -12.27 -1.13 13.45
CA GLY A 69 -13.00 -2.03 12.56
C GLY A 69 -14.50 -1.72 12.47
N SER A 70 -15.09 -1.18 13.55
CA SER A 70 -16.51 -0.79 13.60
C SER A 70 -16.84 0.39 12.68
N ASN A 71 -15.84 1.18 12.27
CA ASN A 71 -16.07 2.32 11.38
C ASN A 71 -16.70 1.89 10.07
N ARG A 72 -16.34 0.72 9.54
CA ARG A 72 -16.85 0.25 8.24
C ARG A 72 -18.37 0.05 8.27
N GLU A 73 -18.88 -0.59 9.32
CA GLU A 73 -20.31 -0.83 9.51
C GLU A 73 -21.06 0.48 9.74
N LYS A 74 -20.53 1.37 10.56
CA LYS A 74 -21.10 2.70 10.79
C LYS A 74 -21.21 3.52 9.50
N ILE A 75 -20.16 3.51 8.67
CA ILE A 75 -20.15 4.19 7.37
C ILE A 75 -21.16 3.56 6.43
N HIS A 76 -21.23 2.23 6.37
CA HIS A 76 -22.21 1.50 5.56
C HIS A 76 -23.63 1.90 5.95
N ALA A 77 -23.98 1.77 7.23
CA ALA A 77 -25.31 2.08 7.73
C ALA A 77 -25.71 3.54 7.42
N TYR A 78 -24.80 4.50 7.61
CA TYR A 78 -25.09 5.91 7.28
C TYR A 78 -25.26 6.15 5.78
N LYS A 79 -24.39 5.58 4.93
CA LYS A 79 -24.47 5.76 3.47
C LYS A 79 -25.71 5.12 2.84
N HIS A 80 -26.22 4.06 3.44
CA HIS A 80 -27.40 3.35 2.95
C HIS A 80 -28.69 3.75 3.66
N GLY A 81 -28.65 4.77 4.52
CA GLY A 81 -29.83 5.29 5.22
C GLY A 81 -30.37 4.38 6.32
N GLU A 82 -29.64 3.31 6.67
CA GLU A 82 -29.94 2.45 7.83
C GLU A 82 -29.71 3.20 9.16
N SER A 83 -28.87 4.24 9.12
CA SER A 83 -28.72 5.24 10.18
C SER A 83 -28.81 6.64 9.61
N THR A 84 -29.56 7.52 10.27
CA THR A 84 -29.63 8.96 9.97
C THR A 84 -28.61 9.77 10.78
N GLN A 85 -27.97 9.16 11.78
CA GLN A 85 -26.97 9.82 12.61
C GLN A 85 -25.61 9.80 11.93
N VAL A 86 -24.96 10.97 11.87
CA VAL A 86 -23.59 11.09 11.39
C VAL A 86 -22.69 10.21 12.27
N PRO A 87 -21.97 9.22 11.71
CA PRO A 87 -21.23 8.26 12.51
C PRO A 87 -20.00 8.90 13.14
N GLU A 88 -19.82 8.69 14.44
CA GLU A 88 -18.55 8.94 15.10
C GLU A 88 -17.56 7.81 14.75
N LEU A 89 -16.50 8.18 14.03
CA LEU A 89 -15.46 7.27 13.58
C LEU A 89 -14.25 7.33 14.52
N LYS A 90 -13.75 6.15 14.90
CA LYS A 90 -12.63 6.01 15.83
C LYS A 90 -11.35 5.64 15.11
N TYR A 91 -10.27 6.34 15.43
CA TYR A 91 -8.96 6.09 14.87
C TYR A 91 -7.91 6.11 15.98
N PHE A 92 -6.84 5.36 15.79
CA PHE A 92 -5.65 5.39 16.63
C PHE A 92 -4.47 5.84 15.80
N ALA A 93 -3.67 6.76 16.35
CA ALA A 93 -2.45 7.24 15.72
C ALA A 93 -1.24 6.84 16.57
N TYR A 94 -0.31 6.11 15.97
CA TYR A 94 1.00 5.85 16.55
C TYR A 94 1.98 6.84 15.94
N GLU A 95 2.57 7.69 16.77
CA GLU A 95 3.60 8.63 16.35
C GLU A 95 4.97 8.15 16.80
N MET A 96 5.86 7.99 15.84
CA MET A 96 7.26 7.66 16.08
C MET A 96 8.12 8.87 15.76
N ASN A 97 9.00 9.24 16.70
CA ASN A 97 9.91 10.38 16.60
C ASN A 97 11.36 9.89 16.63
N PHE A 98 12.18 10.38 15.71
CA PHE A 98 13.63 10.15 15.67
C PHE A 98 14.32 11.25 16.48
N LEU A 99 14.66 10.94 17.73
CA LEU A 99 15.25 11.91 18.65
C LEU A 99 16.68 12.27 18.23
N GLY A 100 16.96 13.56 18.07
CA GLY A 100 18.27 14.05 17.63
C GLY A 100 18.54 13.87 16.13
N ALA A 101 17.54 13.48 15.34
CA ALA A 101 17.67 13.37 13.90
C ALA A 101 17.77 14.76 13.23
N SER A 102 18.48 14.81 12.12
CA SER A 102 18.51 16.02 11.27
C SER A 102 17.11 16.35 10.77
N MET A 103 16.66 17.60 10.97
CA MET A 103 15.39 18.06 10.40
C MET A 103 15.52 18.49 8.93
N GLU A 104 16.76 18.63 8.44
CA GLU A 104 17.07 18.79 7.02
C GLU A 104 16.80 17.47 6.32
N ALA A 105 15.86 17.51 5.39
CA ALA A 105 15.24 16.33 4.82
C ALA A 105 15.85 15.98 3.45
N ASP A 106 16.77 15.02 3.44
CA ASP A 106 17.26 14.38 2.21
C ASP A 106 16.52 13.06 1.97
N PHE A 107 15.44 13.13 1.18
CA PHE A 107 14.67 11.96 0.78
C PHE A 107 14.92 11.66 -0.70
N THR A 108 15.18 10.39 -0.99
CA THR A 108 15.25 9.88 -2.37
C THR A 108 14.16 8.85 -2.62
N GLN A 109 13.56 8.89 -3.81
CA GLN A 109 12.56 7.92 -4.23
C GLN A 109 13.14 6.97 -5.27
N SER A 110 12.86 5.69 -5.14
CA SER A 110 13.21 4.69 -6.15
C SER A 110 12.03 3.76 -6.46
N LYS A 111 12.14 2.99 -7.56
CA LYS A 111 11.04 2.18 -8.11
C LYS A 111 9.77 3.04 -8.34
N LYS A 112 9.92 4.09 -9.15
CA LYS A 112 8.81 4.96 -9.55
C LYS A 112 7.82 4.20 -10.42
N GLU A 113 6.54 4.39 -10.15
CA GLU A 113 5.47 3.83 -10.97
C GLU A 113 5.27 4.64 -12.25
N LYS A 114 4.70 3.98 -13.27
CA LYS A 114 4.34 4.65 -14.53
C LYS A 114 3.00 5.37 -14.44
N HIS A 115 2.11 4.92 -13.54
CA HIS A 115 0.85 5.63 -13.28
C HIS A 115 1.08 6.79 -12.31
N PHE A 116 0.07 7.64 -12.24
CA PHE A 116 0.07 8.83 -11.41
C PHE A 116 -1.31 9.06 -10.82
N TYR A 117 -1.37 9.91 -9.80
CA TYR A 117 -2.62 10.38 -9.23
C TYR A 117 -2.83 11.87 -9.50
N ASN A 118 -4.10 12.23 -9.66
CA ASN A 118 -4.55 13.61 -9.67
C ASN A 118 -5.39 13.85 -8.41
N TYR A 119 -5.12 14.95 -7.72
CA TYR A 119 -5.79 15.34 -6.50
C TYR A 119 -6.50 16.67 -6.73
N TYR A 120 -7.83 16.64 -6.73
CA TYR A 120 -8.70 17.81 -6.82
C TYR A 120 -9.54 17.89 -5.53
N LEU A 121 -8.86 18.16 -4.41
CA LEU A 121 -9.46 18.10 -3.08
C LEU A 121 -9.99 19.47 -2.65
N GLY A 122 -11.26 19.53 -2.26
CA GLY A 122 -11.87 20.77 -1.78
C GLY A 122 -12.04 21.84 -2.87
N LYS A 123 -12.28 23.08 -2.43
CA LYS A 123 -12.61 24.22 -3.31
C LYS A 123 -11.41 25.10 -3.68
N ASP A 124 -10.24 24.85 -3.10
CA ASP A 124 -9.03 25.65 -3.33
C ASP A 124 -8.18 25.04 -4.46
N PRO A 125 -8.13 25.66 -5.66
CA PRO A 125 -7.39 25.12 -6.79
C PRO A 125 -5.87 25.14 -6.60
N SER A 126 -5.33 25.95 -5.67
CA SER A 126 -3.89 25.98 -5.40
C SER A 126 -3.38 24.65 -4.80
N ARG A 127 -4.30 23.91 -4.17
CA ARG A 127 -4.10 22.57 -3.62
C ARG A 127 -4.38 21.46 -4.63
N TRP A 128 -4.86 21.79 -5.82
CA TRP A 128 -5.04 20.80 -6.86
C TRP A 128 -3.68 20.46 -7.47
N LYS A 129 -3.39 19.17 -7.61
CA LYS A 129 -2.14 18.67 -8.16
C LYS A 129 -2.43 17.54 -9.13
N SER A 130 -1.76 17.56 -10.27
CA SER A 130 -1.90 16.55 -11.30
C SER A 130 -0.57 15.86 -11.53
N MET A 131 -0.63 14.62 -12.04
CA MET A 131 0.56 13.85 -12.39
C MET A 131 1.54 13.63 -11.23
N ILE A 132 1.01 13.40 -10.02
CA ILE A 132 1.86 12.97 -8.92
C ILE A 132 2.19 11.49 -9.13
N TYR A 133 3.41 11.23 -9.57
CA TYR A 133 3.96 9.88 -9.71
C TYR A 133 4.31 9.31 -8.34
N THR A 134 3.98 8.03 -8.15
CA THR A 134 4.26 7.33 -6.90
C THR A 134 5.58 6.56 -6.98
N ALA A 135 6.10 6.19 -5.82
CA ALA A 135 7.30 5.36 -5.71
C ALA A 135 7.05 4.21 -4.72
N ARG A 136 7.66 3.05 -4.94
CA ARG A 136 7.58 1.93 -3.98
C ARG A 136 8.62 2.01 -2.88
N VAL A 137 9.61 2.88 -3.01
CA VAL A 137 10.69 3.04 -2.04
C VAL A 137 10.94 4.53 -1.79
N VAL A 138 11.03 4.89 -0.52
CA VAL A 138 11.47 6.19 -0.03
C VAL A 138 12.60 5.93 0.94
N ASP A 139 13.79 6.38 0.57
CA ASP A 139 14.98 6.33 1.41
C ASP A 139 15.22 7.71 2.00
N ARG A 140 15.59 7.74 3.28
CA ARG A 140 16.01 8.96 3.95
C ARG A 140 17.48 8.87 4.27
N LYS A 141 18.26 9.82 3.75
CA LYS A 141 19.69 9.91 3.99
C LYS A 141 19.99 10.87 5.12
N ASN A 142 21.18 10.70 5.72
CA ASN A 142 21.70 11.59 6.76
C ASN A 142 20.69 11.80 7.91
N LEU A 143 19.94 10.74 8.27
CA LEU A 143 19.00 10.79 9.39
C LEU A 143 19.70 11.21 10.68
N TYR A 144 20.88 10.63 10.92
CA TYR A 144 21.82 11.05 11.94
C TYR A 144 23.17 11.34 11.30
N ALA A 145 23.84 12.38 11.78
CA ALA A 145 25.15 12.76 11.26
C ALA A 145 26.17 11.63 11.46
N GLY A 146 26.78 11.15 10.37
CA GLY A 146 27.82 10.13 10.40
C GLY A 146 27.35 8.68 10.60
N ILE A 147 26.05 8.38 10.40
CA ILE A 147 25.47 7.04 10.56
C ILE A 147 24.84 6.53 9.24
N ASP A 148 25.53 6.73 8.12
CA ASP A 148 25.17 6.25 6.77
C ASP A 148 25.96 4.97 6.44
#